data_AF-A0A2S2N410-F1
#
_entry.id   AF-A0A2S2N410-F1
#
_cell.length_a   1.000
_cell.length_b   1.000
_cell.length_c   1.000
_cell.angle_alpha   90.00
_cell.angle_beta   90.00
_cell.angle_gamma   90.00
#
_symmetry.space_group_name_H-M   'P 1'
#
loop_
_entity.id
_entity.type
_entity.pdbx_description
1 polymer ?
#
loop_
_entity_poly.entity_id
_entity_poly.type
_entity_poly.pdbx_seq_one_letter_code
_entity_poly.pdbx_strand_id
1 'polypeptide(L)'
;VALVALVAPPAWGWHREAATVTLRVTNGGQWGQWGHPEFCPPRSFASGFQLKVEPHKGFFGDDTALNGVRLLCGTAGEVTSSEGPRGVWGHPESCPTGQR
;
A
#
# COMPACT_ATOMS: atom_id res chain seq x y z
N VAL A 1 -8.06 7.62 -1.93
CA VAL A 1 -6.72 7.00 -2.16
C VAL A 1 -5.76 7.64 -1.17
N ALA A 2 -5.06 6.99 -0.24
CA ALA A 2 -4.88 5.59 0.09
C ALA A 2 -4.95 5.43 1.62
N LEU A 3 -5.31 4.23 2.07
CA LEU A 3 -5.16 3.80 3.45
C LEU A 3 -4.19 2.61 3.40
N VAL A 4 -2.97 2.80 3.89
CA VAL A 4 -1.98 1.73 3.98
C VAL A 4 -2.20 1.05 5.32
N ALA A 5 -2.85 -0.12 5.31
CA ALA A 5 -2.91 -0.97 6.48
C ALA A 5 -1.60 -1.76 6.57
N LEU A 6 -0.66 -1.28 7.39
CA LEU A 6 0.48 -2.08 7.82
C LEU A 6 -0.03 -3.08 8.86
N VAL A 7 -0.02 -4.37 8.55
CA VAL A 7 -0.29 -5.42 9.53
C VAL A 7 0.89 -6.37 9.58
N ALA A 8 1.51 -6.45 10.75
CA ALA A 8 2.42 -7.53 11.11
C ALA A 8 1.61 -8.61 11.85
N PRO A 9 1.69 -9.89 11.46
CA PRO A 9 1.12 -10.98 12.25
C PRO A 9 1.93 -11.19 13.54
N PRO A 10 1.29 -11.60 14.65
CA PRO A 10 1.97 -11.77 15.92
C PRO A 10 3.00 -12.90 15.84
N ALA A 11 4.23 -12.60 16.26
CA ALA A 11 5.20 -13.62 16.62
C ALA A 11 4.66 -14.37 17.85
N TRP A 12 4.50 -15.68 17.73
CA TRP A 12 4.02 -16.51 18.83
C TRP A 12 5.09 -16.57 19.92
N GLY A 13 4.81 -15.95 21.07
CA GLY A 13 5.65 -16.06 22.25
C GLY A 13 5.34 -15.00 23.30
N TRP A 14 4.33 -15.27 24.13
CA TRP A 14 4.14 -14.69 25.46
C TRP A 14 4.22 -13.16 25.56
N HIS A 15 3.14 -12.47 25.18
CA HIS A 15 2.53 -11.31 25.86
C HIS A 15 1.48 -10.71 24.91
N ARG A 16 0.21 -10.71 25.35
CA ARG A 16 -0.99 -10.03 24.80
C ARG A 16 -1.03 -9.78 23.29
N GLU A 17 -1.93 -10.49 22.61
CA GLU A 17 -2.64 -10.09 21.39
C GLU A 17 -2.38 -8.62 21.00
N ALA A 18 -1.38 -8.39 20.15
CA ALA A 18 -1.11 -7.06 19.66
C ALA A 18 -2.32 -6.67 18.80
N ALA A 19 -3.16 -5.78 19.32
CA ALA A 19 -4.34 -5.31 18.63
C ALA A 19 -3.92 -4.77 17.25
N THR A 20 -4.54 -5.27 16.19
CA THR A 20 -4.32 -4.73 14.83
C THR A 20 -4.90 -3.32 14.78
N VAL A 21 -4.03 -2.31 14.77
CA VAL A 21 -4.43 -0.90 14.65
C VAL A 21 -4.41 -0.51 13.18
N THR A 22 -5.54 0.00 12.68
CA THR A 22 -5.63 0.51 11.31
C THR A 22 -5.18 1.97 11.25
N LEU A 23 -4.09 2.23 10.52
CA LEU A 23 -3.61 3.59 10.26
C LEU A 23 -4.51 4.27 9.21
N ARG A 24 -4.98 5.49 9.51
CA ARG A 24 -5.87 6.28 8.63
C ARG A 24 -5.39 7.72 8.54
N VAL A 25 -5.62 8.36 7.39
CA VAL A 25 -5.43 9.81 7.20
C VAL A 25 -6.77 10.49 7.01
N THR A 26 -6.90 11.75 7.40
CA THR A 26 -8.17 12.51 7.37
C THR A 26 -8.45 13.22 6.06
N ASN A 27 -7.48 13.28 5.14
CA ASN A 27 -7.56 14.00 3.86
C ASN A 27 -7.94 13.11 2.67
N GLY A 28 -8.47 11.90 2.91
CA GLY A 28 -8.96 11.03 1.85
C GLY A 28 -10.27 11.55 1.24
N GLY A 29 -10.43 11.41 -0.08
CA GLY A 29 -11.69 11.73 -0.77
C GLY A 29 -12.87 10.87 -0.29
N GLN A 30 -14.08 11.41 -0.38
CA GLN A 30 -15.32 10.78 0.12
C GLN A 30 -15.95 9.79 -0.86
N TRP A 31 -15.47 9.75 -2.10
CA TRP A 31 -16.05 8.98 -3.20
C TRP A 31 -15.22 7.72 -3.51
N GLY A 32 -15.89 6.72 -4.09
CA GLY A 32 -15.32 5.42 -4.43
C GLY A 32 -15.78 4.30 -3.50
N GLN A 33 -15.34 3.08 -3.80
CA GLN A 33 -15.62 1.90 -2.97
C GLN A 33 -14.30 1.33 -2.44
N TRP A 34 -14.33 0.85 -1.21
CA TRP A 34 -13.20 0.14 -0.62
C TRP A 34 -13.06 -1.25 -1.24
N GLY A 35 -11.85 -1.60 -1.66
CA GLY A 35 -11.51 -2.97 -2.05
C GLY A 35 -11.40 -3.89 -0.83
N HIS A 36 -11.23 -5.19 -1.09
CA HIS A 36 -10.90 -6.15 -0.03
C HIS A 36 -9.51 -5.84 0.54
N PRO A 37 -9.32 -5.84 1.87
CA PRO A 37 -7.99 -5.65 2.44
C PRO A 37 -7.09 -6.84 2.08
N GLU A 38 -5.88 -6.54 1.64
CA GLU A 38 -4.85 -7.53 1.34
C GLU A 38 -3.68 -7.34 2.32
N PHE A 39 -3.09 -8.44 2.75
CA PHE A 39 -2.04 -8.43 3.78
C PHE A 39 -0.81 -9.17 3.30
N CYS A 40 0.36 -8.67 3.71
CA CYS A 40 1.59 -9.41 3.52
C CYS A 40 1.49 -10.81 4.14
N PRO A 41 2.16 -11.83 3.56
CA PRO A 41 2.12 -13.19 4.07
C PRO A 41 2.52 -13.28 5.55
N PRO A 42 2.12 -14.36 6.25
CA PRO A 42 2.46 -14.57 7.66
C PRO A 42 3.95 -14.38 7.94
N ARG A 43 4.29 -13.68 9.05
CA ARG A 43 5.66 -13.34 9.47
C ARG A 43 6.42 -12.42 8.50
N SER A 44 5.71 -11.65 7.68
CA SER A 44 6.29 -10.59 6.87
C SER A 44 5.52 -9.28 7.06
N PHE A 45 6.15 -8.18 6.69
CA PHE A 45 5.60 -6.82 6.78
C PHE A 45 5.95 -6.05 5.51
N ALA A 46 5.22 -4.96 5.26
CA ALA A 46 5.54 -4.12 4.12
C ALA A 46 6.89 -3.42 4.34
N SER A 47 7.80 -3.60 3.40
CA SER A 47 9.15 -3.04 3.38
C SER A 47 9.34 -2.01 2.28
N GLY A 48 8.26 -1.59 1.63
CA GLY A 48 8.27 -0.69 0.50
C GLY A 48 6.91 -0.61 -0.18
N PHE A 49 6.80 0.25 -1.19
CA PHE A 49 5.58 0.43 -1.96
C PHE A 49 5.89 0.80 -3.41
N GLN A 50 4.88 0.68 -4.25
CA GLN A 50 4.90 1.12 -5.65
C GLN A 50 3.56 1.78 -5.97
N LEU A 51 3.59 2.76 -6.87
CA LEU A 51 2.40 3.54 -7.25
C LEU A 51 2.06 3.31 -8.71
N LYS A 52 0.77 3.19 -9.00
CA LYS A 52 0.23 3.18 -10.36
C LYS A 52 -0.34 4.55 -10.69
N VAL A 53 0.29 5.23 -11.64
CA VAL A 53 -0.08 6.59 -12.06
C VAL A 53 -0.10 6.67 -13.58
N GLU A 54 -0.91 7.57 -14.13
CA GLU A 54 -0.81 7.87 -15.56
C GLU A 54 0.46 8.70 -15.83
N PRO A 55 1.12 8.50 -16.98
CA PRO A 55 2.22 9.36 -17.38
C PRO A 55 1.78 10.82 -17.48
N HIS A 56 2.69 11.74 -17.15
CA HIS A 56 2.47 13.17 -17.26
C HIS A 56 1.94 13.53 -18.65
N LYS A 57 0.77 14.17 -18.69
CA LYS A 57 0.04 14.44 -19.93
C LYS A 57 0.53 15.68 -20.69
N GLY A 58 1.43 16.47 -20.10
CA GLY A 58 1.99 17.65 -20.75
C GLY A 58 1.12 18.91 -20.61
N PHE A 59 1.53 19.99 -21.27
CA PHE A 59 1.00 21.35 -21.02
C PHE A 59 -0.51 21.52 -21.24
N PHE A 60 -1.14 20.67 -22.04
CA PHE A 60 -2.56 20.76 -22.37
C PHE A 60 -3.39 19.59 -21.82
N GLY A 61 -2.80 18.70 -21.03
CA GLY A 61 -3.47 17.52 -20.53
C GLY A 61 -3.57 17.53 -19.01
N ASP A 62 -4.76 17.24 -18.49
CA ASP A 62 -4.96 17.10 -17.06
C ASP A 62 -4.37 15.77 -16.57
N ASP A 63 -3.48 15.86 -15.59
CA ASP A 63 -2.97 14.68 -14.89
C ASP A 63 -4.04 14.16 -13.93
N THR A 64 -4.30 12.86 -14.01
CA THR A 64 -5.20 12.18 -13.08
C THR A 64 -4.49 11.86 -11.76
N ALA A 65 -5.27 11.61 -10.72
CA ALA A 65 -4.76 11.12 -9.45
C ALA A 65 -4.22 9.67 -9.54
N LEU A 66 -3.73 9.17 -8.40
CA LEU A 66 -3.20 7.81 -8.22
C LEU A 66 -4.28 6.75 -8.43
N ASN A 67 -3.96 5.72 -9.21
CA ASN A 67 -4.89 4.64 -9.60
C ASN A 67 -4.67 3.32 -8.86
N GLY A 68 -3.54 3.12 -8.17
CA GLY A 68 -3.29 1.90 -7.40
C GLY A 68 -2.05 2.00 -6.51
N VAL A 69 -2.10 1.38 -5.34
CA VAL A 69 -0.97 1.25 -4.41
C VAL A 69 -0.66 -0.23 -4.23
N ARG A 70 0.61 -0.57 -4.40
CA ARG A 70 1.13 -1.91 -4.16
C ARG A 70 2.11 -1.85 -2.99
N LEU A 71 1.98 -2.77 -2.05
CA LEU A 71 2.93 -2.92 -0.95
C LEU A 71 3.90 -4.06 -1.27
N LEU A 72 5.17 -3.85 -0.96
CA LEU A 72 6.24 -4.83 -1.14
C LEU A 72 6.47 -5.52 0.21
N CYS A 73 6.36 -6.84 0.27
CA CYS A 73 6.48 -7.62 1.51
C CYS A 73 7.89 -8.22 1.66
N GLY A 74 8.93 -7.43 1.38
CA GLY A 74 10.31 -7.90 1.35
C GLY A 74 10.51 -9.00 0.30
N THR A 75 11.03 -10.15 0.71
CA THR A 75 11.20 -11.33 -0.16
C THR A 75 9.93 -12.17 -0.29
N ALA A 76 8.86 -11.83 0.42
CA ALA A 76 7.63 -12.62 0.49
C ALA A 76 6.61 -12.28 -0.61
N GLY A 77 6.94 -11.36 -1.52
CA GLY A 77 6.09 -10.95 -2.64
C GLY A 77 5.51 -9.56 -2.47
N GLU A 78 4.36 -9.33 -3.08
CA GLU A 78 3.69 -8.03 -3.15
C GLU A 78 2.17 -8.19 -3.00
N VAL A 79 1.51 -7.17 -2.49
CA VAL A 79 0.05 -7.15 -2.32
C VAL A 79 -0.55 -5.86 -2.84
N THR A 80 -1.73 -5.95 -3.45
CA THR A 80 -2.48 -4.83 -4.01
C THR A 80 -3.96 -5.08 -3.75
N SER A 81 -4.66 -4.11 -3.16
CA SER A 81 -6.11 -4.19 -2.91
C SER A 81 -6.87 -3.78 -4.18
N SER A 82 -7.71 -2.74 -4.14
CA SER A 82 -8.34 -2.19 -5.33
C SER A 82 -7.35 -1.46 -6.22
N GLU A 83 -7.38 -1.79 -7.51
CA GLU A 83 -6.55 -1.20 -8.55
C GLU A 83 -7.43 -0.67 -9.70
N GLY A 84 -7.14 0.54 -10.15
CA GLY A 84 -7.76 1.14 -11.33
C GLY A 84 -7.12 0.62 -12.63
N PRO A 85 -7.88 0.62 -13.75
CA PRO A 85 -7.40 0.05 -15.01
C PRO A 85 -6.31 0.90 -15.67
N ARG A 86 -6.26 2.22 -15.40
CA ARG A 86 -5.35 3.17 -16.06
C ARG A 86 -4.02 3.32 -15.33
N GLY A 87 -3.04 3.82 -16.08
CA GLY A 87 -1.69 4.11 -15.58
C GLY A 87 -0.73 2.95 -15.65
N VAL A 88 0.52 3.22 -15.27
CA VAL A 88 1.62 2.27 -15.22
C VAL A 88 2.23 2.25 -13.82
N TRP A 89 2.74 1.10 -13.40
CA TRP A 89 3.47 0.99 -12.15
C TRP A 89 4.82 1.73 -12.28
N GLY A 90 5.03 2.71 -11.42
CA GLY A 90 6.27 3.48 -11.34
C GLY A 90 7.41 2.69 -10.69
N HIS A 91 8.50 3.36 -10.32
CA HIS A 91 9.60 2.69 -9.61
C HIS A 91 9.18 2.28 -8.18
N PRO A 92 9.65 1.12 -7.70
CA PRO A 92 9.40 0.69 -6.33
C PRO A 92 10.28 1.47 -5.34
N GLU A 93 9.66 1.99 -4.29
CA GLU A 93 10.32 2.67 -3.18
C GLU A 93 10.45 1.71 -2.00
N SER A 94 11.67 1.52 -1.51
CA SER A 94 11.95 0.57 -0.43
C SER A 94 12.39 1.27 0.85
N CYS A 95 11.97 0.73 1.99
CA CYS A 95 12.41 1.20 3.30
C CYS A 95 13.93 1.00 3.47
N PRO A 96 14.67 2.01 3.97
CA PRO A 96 16.06 1.89 4.36
C PRO A 96 16.29 0.75 5.36
N THR A 97 17.52 0.23 5.37
CA THR A 97 17.94 -0.80 6.33
C THR A 97 17.81 -0.27 7.77
N GLY A 98 17.11 -1.01 8.64
CA GLY A 98 16.87 -0.63 10.04
C GLY A 98 15.49 -0.03 10.34
N GLN A 99 14.66 0.22 9.32
CA GLN A 99 13.22 0.51 9.48
C GLN A 99 12.33 -0.73 9.22
N ARG A 100 12.95 -1.91 9.27
CA ARG A 100 12.37 -3.22 8.99
C ARG A 100 12.28 -4.00 10.30
#